data_AF-A0AAD6Z7R2-F1
#
_entry.id   AF-A0AAD6Z7R2-F1
#
_cell.length_a   1.000
_cell.length_b   1.000
_cell.length_c   1.000
_cell.angle_alpha   90.00
_cell.angle_beta   90.00
_cell.angle_gamma   90.00
#
_symmetry.space_group_name_H-M   'P 1'
#
loop_
_entity.id
_entity.type
_entity.pdbx_description
1 polymer ?
#
loop_
_entity_poly.entity_id
_entity_poly.type
_entity_poly.pdbx_seq_one_letter_code
_entity_poly.pdbx_strand_id
1 'polypeptide(L)'
;MKPPGTSRIPKCLCTKYLRQMHLWHIVVALLVILSVSTLTWDARDTLKYLKSTQLIDGNVPFTPNRASRTPSPGPMLQPSSDPNPIFEASPPKRRGGQPMSIKVKRQRIAREEAERERETWTEEQSTAEQNRVLQEKLATAAAEKLAKEAAAAQKADRERTARIQEALQALKNAGCKTTFQFFEEFFASTDPEISKRASRLVRDHGTELLDLLHQKQPALVEKWALKVSLPVIAAEGEALADLLRPDTTREFTSRLETWSLDNMLAEAMIAAPNLCELLTLMGMTSDIGREDKKLVLITVLCMLAQSQNERANEFQEIMGIYFLACNTPRRQFDVLAHAGLTGHQ
;
A
#
# COMPACT_ATOMS: atom_id res chain seq x y z
N MET A 1 31.63 -42.21 -28.85
CA MET A 1 31.69 -41.21 -27.76
C MET A 1 30.58 -40.19 -28.01
N LYS A 2 29.58 -40.12 -27.11
CA LYS A 2 28.44 -39.19 -27.18
C LYS A 2 28.77 -37.94 -26.36
N PRO A 3 28.51 -36.70 -26.83
CA PRO A 3 28.73 -35.50 -26.03
C PRO A 3 27.68 -35.39 -24.91
N PRO A 4 28.04 -34.83 -23.74
CA PRO A 4 27.14 -34.70 -22.60
C PRO A 4 26.12 -33.59 -22.83
N GLY A 5 24.89 -33.85 -22.35
CA GLY A 5 23.70 -33.04 -22.61
C GLY A 5 23.74 -31.66 -21.97
N THR A 6 23.30 -30.67 -22.75
CA THR A 6 22.96 -29.31 -22.32
C THR A 6 21.74 -29.35 -21.40
N SER A 7 21.91 -28.95 -20.15
CA SER A 7 20.82 -28.73 -19.19
C SER A 7 20.00 -27.51 -19.61
N ARG A 8 18.70 -27.72 -19.85
CA ARG A 8 17.74 -26.63 -20.13
C ARG A 8 17.40 -25.94 -18.82
N ILE A 9 17.85 -24.69 -18.68
CA ILE A 9 17.41 -23.79 -17.61
C ILE A 9 15.91 -23.48 -17.81
N PRO A 10 15.05 -23.60 -16.77
CA PRO A 10 13.62 -23.36 -16.90
C PRO A 10 13.31 -21.89 -17.22
N LYS A 11 12.62 -21.66 -18.35
CA LYS A 11 12.27 -20.34 -18.91
C LYS A 11 11.39 -19.46 -18.01
N CYS A 12 10.89 -19.96 -16.88
CA CYS A 12 10.00 -19.23 -15.97
C CYS A 12 10.71 -18.29 -14.97
N LEU A 13 12.01 -18.47 -14.70
CA LEU A 13 12.76 -17.56 -13.81
C LEU A 13 13.16 -16.26 -14.51
N CYS A 14 13.35 -16.30 -15.83
CA CYS A 14 13.86 -15.17 -16.62
C CYS A 14 12.81 -14.05 -16.79
N THR A 15 11.51 -14.39 -16.87
CA THR A 15 10.44 -13.40 -17.04
C THR A 15 10.09 -12.65 -15.76
N LYS A 16 10.28 -13.24 -14.58
CA LYS A 16 10.13 -12.54 -13.30
C LYS A 16 11.25 -11.53 -13.10
N TYR A 17 12.49 -11.91 -13.39
CA TYR A 17 13.65 -11.01 -13.33
C TYR A 17 13.54 -9.84 -14.33
N LEU A 18 13.05 -10.08 -15.55
CA LEU A 18 12.87 -9.02 -16.56
C LEU A 18 11.81 -7.99 -16.13
N ARG A 19 10.67 -8.44 -15.58
CA ARG A 19 9.63 -7.53 -15.09
C ARG A 19 10.10 -6.72 -13.88
N GLN A 20 10.92 -7.31 -13.02
CA GLN A 20 11.48 -6.66 -11.85
C GLN A 20 12.55 -5.63 -12.22
N MET A 21 13.42 -5.93 -13.20
CA MET A 21 14.33 -4.92 -13.77
C MET A 21 13.58 -3.77 -14.44
N HIS A 22 12.50 -4.04 -15.19
CA HIS A 22 11.71 -2.97 -15.81
C HIS A 22 11.05 -2.05 -14.77
N LEU A 23 10.52 -2.61 -13.67
CA LEU A 23 9.97 -1.79 -12.58
C LEU A 23 11.06 -0.94 -11.93
N TRP A 24 12.25 -1.52 -11.72
CA TRP A 24 13.38 -0.82 -11.12
C TRP A 24 13.94 0.29 -12.03
N HIS A 25 14.05 0.05 -13.33
CA HIS A 25 14.41 1.08 -14.32
C HIS A 25 13.37 2.20 -14.38
N ILE A 26 12.08 1.90 -14.22
CA ILE A 26 11.03 2.93 -14.14
C ILE A 26 11.18 3.75 -12.85
N VAL A 27 11.47 3.13 -11.71
CA VAL A 27 11.67 3.84 -10.44
C VAL A 27 12.93 4.71 -10.47
N VAL A 28 14.04 4.20 -11.00
CA VAL A 28 15.28 4.97 -11.18
C VAL A 28 15.09 6.08 -12.21
N ALA A 29 14.41 5.82 -13.33
CA ALA A 29 14.08 6.86 -14.30
C ALA A 29 13.17 7.93 -13.69
N LEU A 30 12.19 7.55 -12.85
CA LEU A 30 11.33 8.50 -12.15
C LEU A 30 12.11 9.30 -11.11
N LEU A 31 13.05 8.69 -10.37
CA LEU A 31 13.92 9.41 -9.44
C LEU A 31 14.84 10.39 -10.18
N VAL A 32 15.44 9.99 -11.30
CA VAL A 32 16.28 10.87 -12.13
C VAL A 32 15.45 11.99 -12.76
N ILE A 33 14.25 11.69 -13.27
CA ILE A 33 13.33 12.70 -13.83
C ILE A 33 12.86 13.65 -12.73
N LEU A 34 12.59 13.16 -11.52
CA LEU A 34 12.20 14.00 -10.38
C LEU A 34 13.37 14.88 -9.93
N SER A 35 14.61 14.37 -9.86
CA SER A 35 15.79 15.16 -9.54
C SER A 35 16.08 16.24 -10.60
N VAL A 36 15.99 15.90 -11.90
CA VAL A 36 16.19 16.89 -12.98
C VAL A 36 15.04 17.89 -13.04
N SER A 37 13.81 17.46 -12.74
CA SER A 37 12.64 18.35 -12.72
C SER A 37 12.67 19.28 -11.51
N THR A 38 13.08 18.84 -10.32
CA THR A 38 13.18 19.72 -9.14
C THR A 38 14.31 20.74 -9.31
N LEU A 39 15.47 20.37 -9.87
CA LEU A 39 16.55 21.32 -10.16
C LEU A 39 16.19 22.36 -11.22
N THR A 40 15.36 22.02 -12.21
CA THR A 40 14.95 22.96 -13.27
C THR A 40 13.69 23.77 -12.93
N TRP A 41 12.83 23.29 -12.03
CA TRP A 41 11.68 24.05 -11.51
C TRP A 41 12.07 25.06 -10.43
N ASP A 42 13.02 24.74 -9.57
CA ASP A 42 13.32 25.55 -8.37
C ASP A 42 13.96 26.90 -8.70
N ALA A 43 14.70 27.04 -9.81
CA ALA A 43 15.34 28.30 -10.17
C ALA A 43 14.42 29.31 -10.90
N ARG A 44 13.33 28.86 -11.55
CA ARG A 44 12.47 29.75 -12.38
C ARG A 44 11.14 30.10 -11.73
N ASP A 45 10.58 29.25 -10.87
CA ASP A 45 9.23 29.46 -10.32
C ASP A 45 9.19 29.93 -8.86
N THR A 46 10.23 29.71 -8.05
CA THR A 46 10.32 30.33 -6.70
C THR A 46 10.34 31.87 -6.79
N LEU A 47 10.98 32.42 -7.82
CA LEU A 47 11.02 33.87 -8.08
C LEU A 47 9.69 34.44 -8.59
N LYS A 48 8.82 33.61 -9.19
CA LYS A 48 7.46 34.00 -9.60
C LYS A 48 6.43 33.81 -8.49
N TYR A 49 6.57 32.75 -7.68
CA TYR A 49 5.65 32.46 -6.58
C TYR A 49 5.78 33.47 -5.44
N LEU A 50 6.99 33.89 -5.06
CA LEU A 50 7.19 34.94 -4.04
C LEU A 50 6.59 36.30 -4.44
N LYS A 51 6.46 36.56 -5.74
CA LYS A 51 5.84 37.78 -6.27
C LYS A 51 4.31 37.68 -6.37
N SER A 52 3.75 36.48 -6.36
CA SER A 52 2.30 36.24 -6.50
C SER A 52 1.57 36.00 -5.17
N THR A 53 2.26 35.67 -4.08
CA THR A 53 1.63 35.37 -2.78
C THR A 53 1.38 36.59 -1.88
N GLN A 54 1.69 37.82 -2.33
CA GLN A 54 1.35 39.07 -1.61
C GLN A 54 -0.02 39.66 -2.01
N LEU A 55 -0.75 39.04 -2.94
CA LEU A 55 -2.12 39.41 -3.26
C LEU A 55 -2.94 38.13 -3.34
N ILE A 56 -3.72 37.83 -2.29
CA ILE A 56 -5.09 37.29 -2.31
C ILE A 56 -5.48 37.11 -0.84
N ASP A 57 -5.96 38.22 -0.27
CA ASP A 57 -7.01 38.19 0.75
C ASP A 57 -8.32 37.83 0.05
N GLY A 58 -9.12 36.93 0.64
CA GLY A 58 -10.51 36.74 0.18
C GLY A 58 -11.13 35.38 0.42
N ASN A 59 -11.63 35.17 1.64
CA ASN A 59 -13.01 34.78 1.94
C ASN A 59 -13.69 33.74 1.01
N VAL A 60 -13.84 32.49 1.47
CA VAL A 60 -14.78 31.52 0.86
C VAL A 60 -15.80 31.06 1.91
N PRO A 61 -17.11 31.23 1.67
CA PRO A 61 -18.14 30.88 2.64
C PRO A 61 -18.50 29.39 2.60
N PHE A 62 -18.78 28.89 3.80
CA PHE A 62 -19.33 27.58 4.10
C PHE A 62 -20.81 27.52 3.70
N THR A 63 -21.25 26.50 2.95
CA THR A 63 -22.68 26.21 2.75
C THR A 63 -23.03 24.80 3.22
N PRO A 64 -24.04 24.63 4.08
CA PRO A 64 -24.62 23.34 4.43
C PRO A 64 -25.94 23.09 3.67
N ASN A 65 -26.17 21.86 3.21
CA ASN A 65 -27.51 21.31 2.93
C ASN A 65 -27.36 19.77 2.87
N ARG A 66 -27.92 18.96 3.76
CA ARG A 66 -29.30 18.73 4.22
C ARG A 66 -30.18 18.03 3.16
N ALA A 67 -30.76 16.93 3.63
CA ALA A 67 -32.03 16.30 3.25
C ALA A 67 -32.02 15.14 2.23
N SER A 68 -32.10 13.93 2.81
CA SER A 68 -33.12 12.89 2.55
C SER A 68 -33.41 12.45 1.11
N ARG A 69 -33.13 11.18 0.81
CA ARG A 69 -33.87 10.33 -0.14
C ARG A 69 -33.57 8.84 0.11
N THR A 70 -34.43 8.18 0.89
CA THR A 70 -34.97 6.85 0.57
C THR A 70 -36.24 7.08 -0.29
N PRO A 71 -36.85 6.12 -1.00
CA PRO A 71 -36.71 4.65 -0.93
C PRO A 71 -36.62 3.93 -2.29
N SER A 72 -36.19 2.66 -2.30
CA SER A 72 -36.79 1.62 -3.16
C SER A 72 -36.24 0.23 -2.85
N PRO A 73 -37.09 -0.74 -2.50
CA PRO A 73 -36.78 -2.16 -2.53
C PRO A 73 -37.19 -2.76 -3.88
N GLY A 74 -36.37 -3.64 -4.43
CA GLY A 74 -36.78 -4.54 -5.51
C GLY A 74 -35.77 -5.68 -5.69
N PRO A 75 -36.16 -6.79 -6.36
CA PRO A 75 -37.49 -7.34 -6.57
C PRO A 75 -37.67 -8.73 -5.93
N MET A 76 -38.95 -9.12 -5.76
CA MET A 76 -39.38 -10.46 -5.42
C MET A 76 -38.96 -11.47 -6.49
N LEU A 77 -38.39 -12.60 -6.06
CA LEU A 77 -38.28 -13.82 -6.87
C LEU A 77 -39.68 -14.39 -7.12
N GLN A 78 -40.13 -14.33 -8.38
CA GLN A 78 -41.28 -15.10 -8.84
C GLN A 78 -40.84 -16.53 -9.25
N PRO A 79 -41.70 -17.54 -9.07
CA PRO A 79 -41.46 -18.90 -9.54
C PRO A 79 -41.61 -18.98 -11.06
N SER A 80 -40.64 -19.61 -11.71
CA SER A 80 -40.66 -19.93 -13.14
C SER A 80 -41.85 -20.83 -13.46
N SER A 81 -42.75 -20.33 -14.30
CA SER A 81 -43.71 -21.11 -15.06
C SER A 81 -43.06 -21.43 -16.40
N ASP A 82 -43.04 -22.72 -16.76
CA ASP A 82 -42.71 -23.17 -18.10
C ASP A 82 -43.61 -24.37 -18.46
N PRO A 83 -43.80 -24.64 -19.76
CA PRO A 83 -45.12 -24.89 -20.32
C PRO A 83 -45.35 -26.37 -20.66
N ASN A 84 -46.63 -26.72 -20.77
CA ASN A 84 -47.10 -27.89 -21.50
C ASN A 84 -46.47 -28.00 -22.90
N PRO A 85 -46.08 -29.21 -23.33
CA PRO A 85 -46.22 -29.62 -24.71
C PRO A 85 -47.43 -30.56 -24.89
N ILE A 86 -48.18 -30.24 -25.92
CA ILE A 86 -49.36 -30.89 -26.47
C ILE A 86 -48.92 -32.04 -27.41
N PHE A 87 -49.64 -33.17 -27.32
CA PHE A 87 -49.79 -34.30 -28.29
C PHE A 87 -48.57 -35.16 -28.68
N GLU A 88 -48.69 -36.47 -28.40
CA GLU A 88 -48.79 -37.48 -29.47
C GLU A 88 -49.44 -38.77 -28.95
N ALA A 89 -50.68 -39.01 -29.36
CA ALA A 89 -51.40 -40.24 -29.06
C ALA A 89 -50.93 -41.36 -30.01
N SER A 90 -50.26 -42.37 -29.44
CA SER A 90 -50.08 -43.67 -30.09
C SER A 90 -51.02 -44.72 -29.47
N PRO A 91 -51.64 -45.60 -30.27
CA PRO A 91 -52.71 -46.48 -29.80
C PRO A 91 -52.16 -47.64 -28.96
N PRO A 92 -52.85 -48.05 -27.86
CA PRO A 92 -52.40 -49.16 -27.06
C PRO A 92 -52.74 -50.49 -27.75
N LYS A 93 -51.70 -51.27 -28.06
CA LYS A 93 -51.82 -52.70 -28.38
C LYS A 93 -52.36 -53.45 -27.17
N ARG A 94 -53.58 -53.99 -27.30
CA ARG A 94 -54.15 -54.99 -26.40
C ARG A 94 -53.17 -56.17 -26.26
N ARG A 95 -52.64 -56.40 -25.06
CA ARG A 95 -52.01 -57.68 -24.69
C ARG A 95 -52.47 -58.13 -23.31
N GLY A 96 -53.02 -59.34 -23.31
CA GLY A 96 -52.83 -60.35 -22.27
C GLY A 96 -53.44 -60.06 -20.91
N GLY A 97 -54.58 -60.70 -20.63
CA GLY A 97 -55.11 -60.81 -19.28
C GLY A 97 -54.09 -61.46 -18.35
N GLN A 98 -53.56 -60.67 -17.42
CA GLN A 98 -52.87 -61.20 -16.25
C GLN A 98 -53.91 -61.76 -15.24
N PRO A 99 -53.60 -62.88 -14.58
CA PRO A 99 -54.48 -63.51 -13.61
C PRO A 99 -54.80 -62.57 -12.43
N MET A 100 -56.07 -62.56 -12.01
CA MET A 100 -56.67 -61.65 -11.03
C MET A 100 -55.98 -61.63 -9.65
N SER A 101 -55.20 -62.66 -9.30
CA SER A 101 -54.49 -62.72 -8.01
C SER A 101 -53.27 -61.79 -7.90
N ILE A 102 -52.65 -61.41 -9.04
CA ILE A 102 -51.49 -60.50 -9.08
C ILE A 102 -51.94 -59.03 -9.01
N LYS A 103 -53.11 -58.70 -9.56
CA LYS A 103 -53.69 -57.35 -9.53
C LYS A 103 -54.05 -56.89 -8.12
N VAL A 104 -54.61 -57.79 -7.30
CA VAL A 104 -54.98 -57.48 -5.91
C VAL A 104 -53.73 -57.29 -5.03
N LYS A 105 -52.68 -58.11 -5.24
CA LYS A 105 -51.39 -57.92 -4.54
C LYS A 105 -50.70 -56.60 -4.94
N ARG A 106 -50.71 -56.23 -6.23
CA ARG A 106 -50.17 -54.95 -6.71
C ARG A 106 -50.93 -53.73 -6.18
N GLN A 107 -52.26 -53.80 -6.09
CA GLN A 107 -53.07 -52.71 -5.52
C GLN A 107 -52.82 -52.52 -4.02
N ARG A 108 -52.58 -53.60 -3.28
CA ARG A 108 -52.26 -53.52 -1.85
C ARG A 108 -50.86 -52.92 -1.61
N ILE A 109 -49.86 -53.34 -2.39
CA ILE A 109 -48.50 -52.78 -2.32
C ILE A 109 -48.50 -51.30 -2.71
N ALA A 110 -49.20 -50.91 -3.79
CA ALA A 110 -49.30 -49.51 -4.20
C ALA A 110 -50.02 -48.63 -3.17
N ARG A 111 -50.97 -49.19 -2.41
CA ARG A 111 -51.67 -48.46 -1.34
C ARG A 111 -50.78 -48.28 -0.10
N GLU A 112 -50.03 -49.31 0.28
CA GLU A 112 -49.06 -49.25 1.37
C GLU A 112 -47.86 -48.33 1.03
N GLU A 113 -47.42 -48.27 -0.23
CA GLU A 113 -46.42 -47.31 -0.70
C GLU A 113 -46.96 -45.88 -0.70
N ALA A 114 -48.19 -45.65 -1.17
CA ALA A 114 -48.81 -44.32 -1.14
C ALA A 114 -49.08 -43.81 0.29
N GLU A 115 -49.32 -44.69 1.26
CA GLU A 115 -49.42 -44.32 2.68
C GLU A 115 -48.05 -43.96 3.28
N ARG A 116 -47.00 -44.75 3.00
CA ARG A 116 -45.64 -44.42 3.42
C ARG A 116 -45.14 -43.11 2.81
N GLU A 117 -45.43 -42.86 1.54
CA GLU A 117 -45.07 -41.60 0.88
C GLU A 117 -45.76 -40.40 1.54
N ARG A 118 -47.03 -40.54 1.94
CA ARG A 118 -47.74 -39.49 2.69
C ARG A 118 -47.13 -39.24 4.06
N GLU A 119 -46.78 -40.30 4.80
CA GLU A 119 -46.13 -40.20 6.10
C GLU A 119 -44.77 -39.49 5.97
N THR A 120 -43.94 -39.90 5.00
CA THR A 120 -42.65 -39.24 4.73
C THR A 120 -42.81 -37.78 4.33
N TRP A 121 -43.84 -37.46 3.53
CA TRP A 121 -44.10 -36.08 3.10
C TRP A 121 -44.59 -35.20 4.26
N THR A 122 -45.38 -35.75 5.19
CA THR A 122 -45.81 -35.03 6.40
C THR A 122 -44.65 -34.80 7.39
N GLU A 123 -43.74 -35.77 7.53
CA GLU A 123 -42.53 -35.60 8.35
C GLU A 123 -41.55 -34.59 7.73
N GLU A 124 -41.39 -34.63 6.40
CA GLU A 124 -40.56 -33.68 5.65
C GLU A 124 -41.13 -32.25 5.74
N GLN A 125 -42.45 -32.08 5.65
CA GLN A 125 -43.10 -30.78 5.89
C GLN A 125 -42.93 -30.29 7.33
N SER A 126 -43.05 -31.17 8.33
CA SER A 126 -42.87 -30.81 9.74
C SER A 126 -41.42 -30.39 10.03
N THR A 127 -40.44 -31.11 9.49
CA THR A 127 -39.02 -30.78 9.66
C THR A 127 -38.62 -29.52 8.89
N ALA A 128 -39.15 -29.30 7.69
CA ALA A 128 -38.96 -28.07 6.94
C ALA A 128 -39.50 -26.85 7.70
N GLU A 129 -40.69 -26.97 8.30
CA GLU A 129 -41.26 -25.88 9.10
C GLU A 129 -40.48 -25.61 10.38
N GLN A 130 -40.02 -26.66 11.09
CA GLN A 130 -39.13 -26.51 12.24
C GLN A 130 -37.81 -25.83 11.87
N ASN A 131 -37.22 -26.20 10.73
CA ASN A 131 -36.00 -25.57 10.22
C ASN A 131 -36.23 -24.11 9.83
N ARG A 132 -37.38 -23.78 9.24
CA ARG A 132 -37.76 -22.40 8.90
C ARG A 132 -37.89 -21.54 10.15
N VAL A 133 -38.59 -22.03 11.17
CA VAL A 133 -38.74 -21.34 12.46
C VAL A 133 -37.39 -21.19 13.17
N LEU A 134 -36.51 -22.20 13.09
CA LEU A 134 -35.16 -22.12 13.65
C LEU A 134 -34.31 -21.07 12.93
N GLN A 135 -34.34 -21.03 11.59
CA GLN A 135 -33.63 -20.04 10.79
C GLN A 135 -34.13 -18.62 11.06
N GLU A 136 -35.45 -18.43 11.19
CA GLU A 136 -36.03 -17.14 11.52
C GLU A 136 -35.58 -16.67 12.91
N LYS A 137 -35.61 -17.56 13.93
CA LYS A 137 -35.11 -17.25 15.28
C LYS A 137 -33.62 -16.92 15.30
N LEU A 138 -32.80 -17.61 14.50
CA LEU A 138 -31.38 -17.32 14.38
C LEU A 138 -31.14 -15.98 13.68
N ALA A 139 -31.92 -15.66 12.65
CA ALA A 139 -31.84 -14.38 11.94
C ALA A 139 -32.26 -13.21 12.84
N THR A 140 -33.34 -13.35 13.61
CA THR A 140 -33.76 -12.30 14.56
C THR A 140 -32.76 -12.13 15.69
N ALA A 141 -32.20 -13.21 16.23
CA ALA A 141 -31.18 -13.14 17.27
C ALA A 141 -29.87 -12.50 16.76
N ALA A 142 -29.46 -12.81 15.52
CA ALA A 142 -28.31 -12.18 14.88
C ALA A 142 -28.56 -10.68 14.62
N ALA A 143 -29.74 -10.31 14.15
CA ALA A 143 -30.12 -8.91 13.94
C ALA A 143 -30.16 -8.14 15.27
N GLU A 144 -30.69 -8.74 16.35
CA GLU A 144 -30.72 -8.13 17.67
C GLU A 144 -29.31 -7.95 18.25
N LYS A 145 -28.41 -8.92 18.04
CA LYS A 145 -27.00 -8.82 18.44
C LYS A 145 -26.29 -7.69 17.70
N LEU A 146 -26.45 -7.61 16.38
CA LEU A 146 -25.88 -6.52 15.58
C LEU A 146 -26.45 -5.15 15.99
N ALA A 147 -27.75 -5.06 16.28
CA ALA A 147 -28.37 -3.83 16.75
C ALA A 147 -27.84 -3.40 18.13
N LYS A 148 -27.63 -4.36 19.06
CA LYS A 148 -27.03 -4.08 20.37
C LYS A 148 -25.58 -3.62 20.25
N GLU A 149 -24.77 -4.26 19.40
CA GLU A 149 -23.38 -3.84 19.14
C GLU A 149 -23.31 -2.45 18.52
N ALA A 150 -24.16 -2.15 17.54
CA ALA A 150 -24.24 -0.82 16.93
C ALA A 150 -24.69 0.26 17.94
N ALA A 151 -25.66 -0.05 18.80
CA ALA A 151 -26.11 0.86 19.86
C ALA A 151 -25.01 1.11 20.91
N ALA A 152 -24.25 0.07 21.28
CA ALA A 152 -23.11 0.19 22.19
C ALA A 152 -21.99 1.06 21.58
N ALA A 153 -21.66 0.85 20.29
CA ALA A 153 -20.68 1.66 19.57
C ALA A 153 -21.10 3.14 19.50
N GLN A 154 -22.37 3.41 19.17
CA GLN A 154 -22.88 4.79 19.15
C GLN A 154 -22.84 5.45 20.54
N LYS A 155 -23.15 4.70 21.61
CA LYS A 155 -23.07 5.22 22.97
C LYS A 155 -21.62 5.59 23.32
N ALA A 156 -20.66 4.71 23.00
CA ALA A 156 -19.24 4.96 23.21
C ALA A 156 -18.74 6.20 22.43
N ASP A 157 -19.17 6.38 21.18
CA ASP A 157 -18.81 7.56 20.39
C ASP A 157 -19.40 8.86 20.94
N ARG A 158 -20.64 8.82 21.45
CA ARG A 158 -21.27 9.96 22.11
C ARG A 158 -20.54 10.35 23.39
N GLU A 159 -20.20 9.38 24.22
CA GLU A 159 -19.42 9.60 25.45
C GLU A 159 -18.01 10.13 25.15
N ARG A 160 -17.35 9.62 24.10
CA ARG A 160 -16.06 10.14 23.62
C ARG A 160 -16.19 11.60 23.17
N THR A 161 -17.22 11.92 22.39
CA THR A 161 -17.46 13.28 21.87
C THR A 161 -17.75 14.26 23.01
N ALA A 162 -18.57 13.86 23.99
CA ALA A 162 -18.88 14.67 25.16
C ALA A 162 -17.61 15.03 25.97
N ARG A 163 -16.73 14.04 26.22
CA ARG A 163 -15.44 14.28 26.91
C ARG A 163 -14.53 15.25 26.17
N ILE A 164 -14.48 15.16 24.84
CA ILE A 164 -13.67 16.09 24.02
C ILE A 164 -14.25 17.50 24.10
N GLN A 165 -15.57 17.66 24.02
CA GLN A 165 -16.23 18.96 24.14
C GLN A 165 -16.00 19.60 25.51
N GLU A 166 -16.08 18.82 26.58
CA GLU A 166 -15.78 19.28 27.94
C GLU A 166 -14.33 19.78 28.06
N ALA A 167 -13.36 19.01 27.54
CA ALA A 167 -11.95 19.42 27.53
C ALA A 167 -11.72 20.72 26.73
N LEU A 168 -12.34 20.85 25.55
CA LEU A 168 -12.25 22.07 24.74
C LEU A 168 -12.88 23.28 25.45
N GLN A 169 -13.98 23.08 26.18
CA GLN A 169 -14.59 24.15 26.96
C GLN A 169 -13.73 24.54 28.15
N ALA A 170 -13.09 23.57 28.83
CA ALA A 170 -12.16 23.84 29.91
C ALA A 170 -10.96 24.67 29.44
N LEU A 171 -10.39 24.36 28.26
CA LEU A 171 -9.32 25.15 27.65
C LEU A 171 -9.76 26.59 27.37
N LYS A 172 -10.97 26.77 26.83
CA LYS A 172 -11.53 28.10 26.59
C LYS A 172 -11.71 28.89 27.88
N ASN A 173 -12.20 28.24 28.94
CA ASN A 173 -12.37 28.86 30.26
C ASN A 173 -11.03 29.22 30.92
N ALA A 174 -9.96 28.49 30.61
CA ALA A 174 -8.59 28.78 31.06
C ALA A 174 -7.93 29.94 30.29
N GLY A 175 -8.60 30.53 29.29
CA GLY A 175 -8.10 31.70 28.56
C GLY A 175 -7.46 31.39 27.19
N CYS A 176 -7.36 30.12 26.80
CA CYS A 176 -6.89 29.75 25.46
C CYS A 176 -7.98 30.04 24.42
N LYS A 177 -7.72 30.95 23.46
CA LYS A 177 -8.71 31.32 22.43
C LYS A 177 -8.96 30.21 21.42
N THR A 178 -7.92 29.42 21.14
CA THR A 178 -7.95 28.31 20.20
C THR A 178 -7.20 27.11 20.78
N THR A 179 -7.52 25.90 20.31
CA THR A 179 -6.76 24.69 20.66
C THR A 179 -5.31 24.78 20.16
N PHE A 180 -5.09 25.47 19.03
CA PHE A 180 -3.75 25.73 18.51
C PHE A 180 -2.90 26.54 19.51
N GLN A 181 -3.45 27.65 20.04
CA GLN A 181 -2.76 28.47 21.04
C GLN A 181 -2.37 27.64 22.27
N PHE A 182 -3.25 26.74 22.74
CA PHE A 182 -2.90 25.83 23.83
C PHE A 182 -1.71 24.94 23.48
N PHE A 183 -1.69 24.30 22.30
CA PHE A 183 -0.57 23.47 21.89
C PHE A 183 0.72 24.28 21.72
N GLU A 184 0.63 25.48 21.15
CA GLU A 184 1.76 26.40 21.01
C GLU A 184 2.36 26.75 22.38
N GLU A 185 1.55 27.20 23.32
CA GLU A 185 2.00 27.52 24.69
C GLU A 185 2.49 26.28 25.45
N PHE A 186 1.85 25.12 25.25
CA PHE A 186 2.23 23.86 25.87
C PHE A 186 3.60 23.36 25.39
N PHE A 187 3.87 23.41 24.08
CA PHE A 187 5.15 23.00 23.51
C PHE A 187 6.25 24.06 23.67
N ALA A 188 5.90 25.34 23.77
CA ALA A 188 6.85 26.43 24.01
C ALA A 188 7.12 26.72 25.50
N SER A 189 6.45 26.02 26.41
CA SER A 189 6.55 26.29 27.84
C SER A 189 7.96 26.09 28.38
N THR A 190 8.45 27.08 29.13
CA THR A 190 9.72 27.00 29.87
C THR A 190 9.57 26.37 31.25
N ASP A 191 8.35 26.06 31.69
CA ASP A 191 8.12 25.39 32.97
C ASP A 191 8.67 23.94 32.91
N PRO A 192 9.53 23.52 33.85
CA PRO A 192 10.17 22.20 33.80
C PRO A 192 9.18 21.03 33.79
N GLU A 193 8.06 21.14 34.52
CA GLU A 193 7.09 20.07 34.62
C GLU A 193 6.24 19.97 33.34
N ILE A 194 5.80 21.10 32.78
CA ILE A 194 5.08 21.14 31.50
C ILE A 194 5.99 20.66 30.36
N SER A 195 7.21 21.18 30.27
CA SER A 195 8.17 20.79 29.22
C SER A 195 8.50 19.29 29.26
N LYS A 196 8.68 18.73 30.46
CA LYS A 196 8.87 17.28 30.66
C LYS A 196 7.66 16.47 30.21
N ARG A 197 6.44 16.95 30.48
CA ARG A 197 5.21 16.30 30.00
C ARG A 197 5.09 16.38 28.48
N ALA A 198 5.36 17.53 27.89
CA ALA A 198 5.37 17.72 26.43
C ALA A 198 6.38 16.80 25.75
N SER A 199 7.60 16.73 26.30
CA SER A 199 8.66 15.83 25.80
C SER A 199 8.26 14.35 25.89
N ARG A 200 7.64 13.93 27.01
CA ARG A 200 7.11 12.57 27.15
C ARG A 200 5.99 12.28 26.13
N LEU A 201 5.07 13.22 25.93
CA LEU A 201 4.01 13.08 24.95
C LEU A 201 4.58 12.87 23.54
N VAL A 202 5.56 13.67 23.12
CA VAL A 202 6.18 13.54 21.79
C VAL A 202 7.00 12.26 21.67
N ARG A 203 7.74 11.89 22.71
CA ARG A 203 8.55 10.67 22.68
C ARG A 203 7.71 9.40 22.66
N ASP A 204 6.64 9.37 23.46
CA ASP A 204 5.86 8.15 23.69
C ASP A 204 4.68 8.03 22.69
N HIS A 205 4.20 9.15 22.12
CA HIS A 205 3.03 9.19 21.22
C HIS A 205 3.23 10.07 19.96
N GLY A 206 4.44 10.54 19.67
CA GLY A 206 4.69 11.47 18.55
C GLY A 206 4.35 10.87 17.19
N THR A 207 4.64 9.59 16.98
CA THR A 207 4.29 8.86 15.76
C THR A 207 2.78 8.81 15.54
N GLU A 208 2.02 8.45 16.57
CA GLU A 208 0.57 8.36 16.52
C GLU A 208 -0.07 9.74 16.32
N LEU A 209 0.51 10.80 16.89
CA LEU A 209 0.07 12.17 16.64
C LEU A 209 0.26 12.55 15.17
N LEU A 210 1.41 12.22 14.56
CA LEU A 210 1.65 12.46 13.15
C LEU A 210 0.72 11.64 12.25
N ASP A 211 0.45 10.38 12.59
CA ASP A 211 -0.50 9.52 11.88
C ASP A 211 -1.93 10.06 11.94
N LEU A 212 -2.37 10.54 13.12
CA LEU A 212 -3.67 11.17 13.28
C LEU A 212 -3.79 12.46 12.47
N LEU A 213 -2.71 13.26 12.40
CA LEU A 213 -2.67 14.46 11.56
C LEU A 213 -2.72 14.09 10.07
N HIS A 214 -1.96 13.07 9.65
CA HIS A 214 -1.96 12.57 8.27
C HIS A 214 -3.33 12.03 7.87
N GLN A 215 -4.00 11.27 8.74
CA GLN A 215 -5.35 10.76 8.50
C GLN A 215 -6.37 11.89 8.30
N LYS A 216 -6.19 13.04 8.97
CA LYS A 216 -7.10 14.20 8.85
C LYS A 216 -6.78 15.08 7.65
N GLN A 217 -5.52 15.31 7.35
CA GLN A 217 -5.06 16.22 6.29
C GLN A 217 -3.79 15.67 5.61
N PRO A 218 -3.90 14.62 4.78
CA PRO A 218 -2.75 13.91 4.24
C PRO A 218 -1.86 14.81 3.38
N ALA A 219 -2.47 15.58 2.47
CA ALA A 219 -1.75 16.48 1.57
C ALA A 219 -0.95 17.57 2.31
N LEU A 220 -1.45 18.05 3.45
CA LEU A 220 -0.75 19.05 4.26
C LEU A 220 0.48 18.43 4.92
N VAL A 221 0.30 17.26 5.55
CA VAL A 221 1.37 16.57 6.28
C VAL A 221 2.45 16.08 5.32
N GLU A 222 2.09 15.54 4.17
CA GLU A 222 3.04 15.12 3.12
C GLU A 222 3.85 16.31 2.60
N LYS A 223 3.19 17.45 2.32
CA LYS A 223 3.88 18.67 1.89
C LYS A 223 4.83 19.20 2.97
N TRP A 224 4.43 19.15 4.24
CA TRP A 224 5.28 19.53 5.36
C TRP A 224 6.47 18.57 5.52
N ALA A 225 6.24 17.26 5.45
CA ALA A 225 7.27 16.25 5.56
C ALA A 225 8.32 16.41 4.45
N LEU A 226 7.89 16.65 3.20
CA LEU A 226 8.79 16.99 2.10
C LEU A 226 9.57 18.28 2.38
N LYS A 227 8.90 19.35 2.82
CA LYS A 227 9.57 20.63 3.13
C LYS A 227 10.67 20.47 4.20
N VAL A 228 10.46 19.61 5.20
CA VAL A 228 11.42 19.39 6.30
C VAL A 228 12.53 18.41 5.91
N SER A 229 12.20 17.34 5.18
CA SER A 229 13.16 16.29 4.82
C SER A 229 14.05 16.65 3.63
N LEU A 230 13.56 17.43 2.66
CA LEU A 230 14.31 17.77 1.45
C LEU A 230 15.65 18.46 1.73
N PRO A 231 15.75 19.48 2.62
CA PRO A 231 17.04 20.11 2.93
C PRO A 231 18.03 19.14 3.58
N VAL A 232 17.55 18.22 4.42
CA VAL A 232 18.39 17.21 5.06
C VAL A 232 18.94 16.24 4.03
N ILE A 233 18.07 15.73 3.14
CA ILE A 233 18.47 14.82 2.05
C ILE A 233 19.41 15.52 1.07
N ALA A 234 19.19 16.80 0.77
CA ALA A 234 20.06 17.57 -0.10
C ALA A 234 21.46 17.73 0.49
N ALA A 235 21.56 18.08 1.78
CA ALA A 235 22.83 18.19 2.49
C ALA A 235 23.57 16.85 2.58
N GLU A 236 22.85 15.75 2.84
CA GLU A 236 23.41 14.40 2.80
C GLU A 236 23.90 14.02 1.39
N GLY A 237 23.15 14.40 0.35
CA GLY A 237 23.56 14.19 -1.04
C GLY A 237 24.83 14.95 -1.41
N GLU A 238 25.01 16.17 -0.91
CA GLU A 238 26.24 16.95 -1.08
C GLU A 238 27.42 16.32 -0.32
N ALA A 239 27.22 15.94 0.95
CA ALA A 239 28.24 15.25 1.74
C ALA A 239 28.68 13.93 1.10
N LEU A 240 27.75 13.20 0.50
CA LEU A 240 28.04 11.99 -0.26
C LEU A 240 28.80 12.29 -1.57
N ALA A 241 28.46 13.37 -2.27
CA ALA A 241 29.17 13.81 -3.46
C ALA A 241 30.62 14.23 -3.16
N ASP A 242 30.84 14.89 -2.02
CA ASP A 242 32.17 15.25 -1.53
C ASP A 242 32.97 14.01 -1.09
N LEU A 243 32.33 13.06 -0.40
CA LEU A 243 32.96 11.79 -0.02
C LEU A 243 33.47 11.02 -1.24
N LEU A 244 32.67 10.97 -2.31
CA LEU A 244 33.03 10.27 -3.53
C LEU A 244 33.85 11.12 -4.51
N ARG A 245 34.13 12.38 -4.16
CA ARG A 245 34.96 13.23 -5.01
C ARG A 245 36.40 12.68 -4.99
N PRO A 246 37.00 12.43 -6.17
CA PRO A 246 38.39 12.00 -6.24
C PRO A 246 39.32 13.02 -5.59
N ASP A 247 40.16 12.55 -4.67
CA ASP A 247 41.28 13.35 -4.19
C ASP A 247 42.30 13.51 -5.34
N THR A 248 42.42 14.73 -5.86
CA THR A 248 43.34 15.08 -6.96
C THR A 248 44.81 14.93 -6.57
N THR A 249 45.11 14.84 -5.28
CA THR A 249 46.48 14.73 -4.77
C THR A 249 47.00 13.29 -4.73
N ARG A 250 46.10 12.30 -4.79
CA ARG A 250 46.46 10.87 -4.66
C ARG A 250 46.49 10.17 -6.01
N GLU A 251 47.56 9.40 -6.22
CA GLU A 251 47.65 8.48 -7.35
C GLU A 251 46.45 7.54 -7.38
N PHE A 252 45.92 7.36 -8.58
CA PHE A 252 44.72 6.59 -8.85
C PHE A 252 44.85 5.11 -8.44
N THR A 253 46.01 4.50 -8.67
CA THR A 253 46.32 3.10 -8.33
C THR A 253 46.23 2.83 -6.83
N SER A 254 46.80 3.72 -6.01
CA SER A 254 46.74 3.65 -4.55
C SER A 254 45.31 3.65 -4.01
N ARG A 255 44.40 4.40 -4.66
CA ARG A 255 42.99 4.42 -4.28
C ARG A 255 42.30 3.09 -4.52
N LEU A 256 42.55 2.45 -5.66
CA LEU A 256 41.97 1.14 -5.98
C LEU A 256 42.45 0.04 -5.01
N GLU A 257 43.72 0.08 -4.60
CA GLU A 257 44.27 -0.88 -3.65
C GLU A 257 43.59 -0.79 -2.27
N THR A 258 43.21 0.41 -1.85
CA THR A 258 42.52 0.65 -0.58
C THR A 258 40.99 0.52 -0.66
N TRP A 259 40.44 0.40 -1.86
CA TRP A 259 39.00 0.43 -2.05
C TRP A 259 38.35 -0.86 -1.53
N SER A 260 37.35 -0.71 -0.67
CA SER A 260 36.54 -1.81 -0.15
C SER A 260 35.08 -1.39 -0.13
N LEU A 261 34.22 -2.28 -0.58
CA LEU A 261 32.77 -2.09 -0.57
C LEU A 261 32.24 -1.82 0.84
N ASP A 262 32.73 -2.56 1.84
CA ASP A 262 32.27 -2.43 3.22
C ASP A 262 32.71 -1.10 3.85
N ASN A 263 33.94 -0.65 3.56
CA ASN A 263 34.43 0.64 4.04
C ASN A 263 33.64 1.79 3.40
N MET A 264 33.44 1.72 2.07
CA MET A 264 32.68 2.72 1.33
C MET A 264 31.23 2.83 1.82
N LEU A 265 30.59 1.70 2.13
CA LEU A 265 29.25 1.71 2.70
C LEU A 265 29.24 2.29 4.12
N ALA A 266 30.22 1.98 4.95
CA ALA A 266 30.31 2.54 6.30
C ALA A 266 30.50 4.07 6.26
N GLU A 267 31.37 4.57 5.37
CA GLU A 267 31.57 6.01 5.18
C GLU A 267 30.32 6.69 4.62
N ALA A 268 29.64 6.06 3.65
CA ALA A 268 28.37 6.57 3.11
C ALA A 268 27.25 6.61 4.16
N MET A 269 27.18 5.64 5.07
CA MET A 269 26.22 5.65 6.19
C MET A 269 26.49 6.77 7.20
N ILE A 270 27.74 7.21 7.34
CA ILE A 270 28.10 8.35 8.17
C ILE A 270 27.75 9.67 7.46
N ALA A 271 28.03 9.76 6.16
CA ALA A 271 27.81 10.96 5.36
C ALA A 271 26.32 11.21 5.04
N ALA A 272 25.55 10.15 4.81
CA ALA A 272 24.16 10.21 4.35
C ALA A 272 23.25 9.17 5.04
N PRO A 273 23.08 9.25 6.38
CA PRO A 273 22.34 8.24 7.15
C PRO A 273 20.87 8.12 6.75
N ASN A 274 20.15 9.24 6.59
CA ASN A 274 18.72 9.20 6.27
C ASN A 274 18.48 8.67 4.86
N LEU A 275 19.33 9.04 3.90
CA LEU A 275 19.28 8.52 2.54
C LEU A 275 19.55 7.01 2.49
N CYS A 276 20.53 6.53 3.25
CA CYS A 276 20.83 5.10 3.36
C CYS A 276 19.65 4.31 3.96
N GLU A 277 19.04 4.82 5.03
CA GLU A 277 17.86 4.22 5.65
C GLU A 277 16.66 4.19 4.68
N LEU A 278 16.39 5.31 4.01
CA LEU A 278 15.32 5.43 3.02
C LEU A 278 15.49 4.41 1.87
N LEU A 279 16.68 4.34 1.28
CA LEU A 279 16.98 3.39 0.20
C LEU A 279 16.90 1.94 0.67
N THR A 280 17.31 1.67 1.92
CA THR A 280 17.19 0.35 2.55
C THR A 280 15.72 -0.04 2.69
N LEU A 281 14.86 0.85 3.19
CA LEU A 281 13.42 0.61 3.33
C LEU A 281 12.74 0.37 1.97
N MET A 282 13.15 1.09 0.92
CA MET A 282 12.61 0.91 -0.44
C MET A 282 13.11 -0.37 -1.13
N GLY A 283 14.37 -0.75 -0.91
CA GLY A 283 15.04 -1.82 -1.65
C GLY A 283 15.04 -3.21 -0.98
N MET A 284 14.86 -3.29 0.34
CA MET A 284 15.04 -4.55 1.09
C MET A 284 13.80 -5.44 1.22
N THR A 285 12.69 -5.10 0.56
CA THR A 285 11.45 -5.91 0.56
C THR A 285 11.55 -7.22 -0.25
N SER A 286 12.66 -7.44 -0.98
CA SER A 286 12.86 -8.61 -1.84
C SER A 286 13.87 -9.64 -1.28
N ASP A 287 13.64 -10.93 -1.55
CA ASP A 287 14.49 -12.10 -1.20
C ASP A 287 15.84 -12.17 -1.95
N ILE A 288 16.45 -11.03 -2.24
CA ILE A 288 17.78 -10.95 -2.84
C ILE A 288 18.83 -11.30 -1.77
N GLY A 289 19.92 -11.97 -2.15
CA GLY A 289 21.04 -12.30 -1.27
C GLY A 289 21.60 -11.06 -0.55
N ARG A 290 22.12 -11.24 0.67
CA ARG A 290 22.59 -10.13 1.53
C ARG A 290 23.73 -9.32 0.89
N GLU A 291 24.62 -9.96 0.15
CA GLU A 291 25.77 -9.31 -0.51
C GLU A 291 25.33 -8.46 -1.70
N ASP A 292 24.41 -8.98 -2.52
CA ASP A 292 23.84 -8.25 -3.65
C ASP A 292 23.11 -6.97 -3.20
N LYS A 293 22.45 -6.99 -2.03
CA LYS A 293 21.76 -5.81 -1.47
C LYS A 293 22.71 -4.65 -1.15
N LYS A 294 23.86 -4.95 -0.56
CA LYS A 294 24.89 -3.92 -0.25
C LYS A 294 25.46 -3.32 -1.53
N LEU A 295 25.72 -4.17 -2.53
CA LEU A 295 26.22 -3.74 -3.83
C LEU A 295 25.23 -2.80 -4.53
N VAL A 296 23.95 -3.18 -4.57
CA VAL A 296 22.89 -2.35 -5.16
C VAL A 296 22.77 -1.02 -4.41
N LEU A 297 22.76 -1.04 -3.08
CA LEU A 297 22.67 0.18 -2.27
C LEU A 297 23.82 1.15 -2.57
N ILE A 298 25.07 0.66 -2.56
CA ILE A 298 26.21 1.55 -2.86
C ILE A 298 26.17 2.06 -4.29
N THR A 299 25.75 1.21 -5.25
CA THR A 299 25.64 1.62 -6.65
C THR A 299 24.68 2.78 -6.80
N VAL A 300 23.52 2.73 -6.13
CA VAL A 300 22.52 3.81 -6.15
C VAL A 300 23.08 5.07 -5.48
N LEU A 301 23.75 4.94 -4.33
CA LEU A 301 24.40 6.06 -3.65
C LEU A 301 25.43 6.75 -4.54
N CYS A 302 26.27 5.97 -5.23
CA CYS A 302 27.21 6.48 -6.22
C CYS A 302 26.48 7.21 -7.36
N MET A 303 25.43 6.64 -7.94
CA MET A 303 24.65 7.30 -9.00
C MET A 303 24.02 8.63 -8.54
N LEU A 304 23.55 8.70 -7.29
CA LEU A 304 23.00 9.92 -6.72
C LEU A 304 24.08 10.99 -6.53
N ALA A 305 25.22 10.62 -5.96
CA ALA A 305 26.38 11.49 -5.83
C ALA A 305 26.89 12.00 -7.20
N GLN A 306 26.84 11.15 -8.23
CA GLN A 306 27.17 11.55 -9.60
C GLN A 306 26.27 12.66 -10.11
N SER A 307 24.95 12.50 -9.90
CA SER A 307 23.95 13.44 -10.42
C SER A 307 24.11 14.85 -9.85
N GLN A 308 24.81 14.98 -8.71
CA GLN A 308 25.12 16.24 -8.06
C GLN A 308 26.44 16.88 -8.57
N ASN A 309 27.34 16.10 -9.18
CA ASN A 309 28.61 16.60 -9.70
C ASN A 309 28.47 16.99 -11.18
N GLU A 310 28.31 18.29 -11.44
CA GLU A 310 28.23 18.85 -12.82
C GLU A 310 29.50 18.57 -13.67
N ARG A 311 30.62 18.22 -13.04
CA ARG A 311 31.88 17.83 -13.70
C ARG A 311 31.98 16.30 -13.80
N ALA A 312 31.15 15.72 -14.66
CA ALA A 312 30.97 14.28 -14.79
C ALA A 312 32.23 13.46 -15.16
N ASN A 313 33.34 14.06 -15.60
CA ASN A 313 34.44 13.30 -16.22
C ASN A 313 35.21 12.35 -15.29
N GLU A 314 35.62 12.75 -14.07
CA GLU A 314 36.41 11.85 -13.19
C GLU A 314 35.55 10.83 -12.42
N PHE A 315 34.28 11.16 -12.19
CA PHE A 315 33.35 10.26 -11.52
C PHE A 315 32.88 9.12 -12.44
N GLN A 316 32.66 9.42 -13.73
CA GLN A 316 32.41 8.41 -14.76
C GLN A 316 33.54 7.37 -14.80
N GLU A 317 34.78 7.81 -14.57
CA GLU A 317 35.95 6.92 -14.47
C GLU A 317 35.82 5.98 -13.27
N ILE A 318 35.57 6.50 -12.05
CA ILE A 318 35.37 5.71 -10.82
C ILE A 318 34.21 4.71 -10.95
N MET A 319 33.08 5.13 -11.53
CA MET A 319 31.95 4.21 -11.81
C MET A 319 32.30 3.15 -12.84
N GLY A 320 33.01 3.53 -13.90
CA GLY A 320 33.56 2.59 -14.88
C GLY A 320 34.40 1.51 -14.19
N ILE A 321 35.22 1.88 -13.22
CA ILE A 321 36.08 0.94 -12.49
C ILE A 321 35.30 0.09 -11.50
N TYR A 322 34.34 0.67 -10.78
CA TYR A 322 33.44 -0.08 -9.91
C TYR A 322 32.72 -1.19 -10.68
N PHE A 323 32.16 -0.87 -11.86
CA PHE A 323 31.53 -1.87 -12.71
C PHE A 323 32.53 -2.87 -13.30
N LEU A 324 33.75 -2.45 -13.60
CA LEU A 324 34.83 -3.35 -14.03
C LEU A 324 35.20 -4.35 -12.92
N ALA A 325 35.34 -3.88 -11.68
CA ALA A 325 35.68 -4.68 -10.50
C ALA A 325 34.56 -5.65 -10.11
N CYS A 326 33.30 -5.28 -10.34
CA CYS A 326 32.14 -6.15 -10.13
C CYS A 326 31.91 -7.19 -11.24
N ASN A 327 32.83 -7.28 -12.22
CA ASN A 327 32.73 -8.14 -13.40
C ASN A 327 31.39 -8.00 -14.13
N THR A 328 30.93 -6.75 -14.21
CA THR A 328 29.61 -6.38 -14.73
C THR A 328 29.53 -6.78 -16.21
N PRO A 329 28.58 -7.63 -16.63
CA PRO A 329 28.51 -8.09 -18.00
C PRO A 329 28.38 -6.91 -18.98
N ARG A 330 29.07 -6.99 -20.12
CA ARG A 330 29.21 -5.93 -21.14
C ARG A 330 27.91 -5.19 -21.51
N ARG A 331 26.78 -5.91 -21.52
CA ARG A 331 25.43 -5.36 -21.72
C ARG A 331 24.97 -4.31 -20.70
N GLN A 332 25.47 -4.35 -19.46
CA GLN A 332 25.20 -3.36 -18.43
C GLN A 332 26.11 -2.13 -18.60
N PHE A 333 27.35 -2.33 -19.06
CA PHE A 333 28.21 -1.24 -19.54
C PHE A 333 27.57 -0.48 -20.71
N ASP A 334 26.93 -1.17 -21.66
CA ASP A 334 26.24 -0.51 -22.77
C ASP A 334 25.05 0.35 -22.31
N VAL A 335 24.33 -0.06 -21.26
CA VAL A 335 23.25 0.74 -20.65
C VAL A 335 23.81 1.98 -19.95
N LEU A 336 24.96 1.85 -19.28
CA LEU A 336 25.65 2.96 -18.62
C LEU A 336 26.24 3.94 -19.64
N ALA A 337 26.80 3.43 -20.74
CA ALA A 337 27.25 4.23 -21.87
C ALA A 337 26.07 5.01 -22.49
N HIS A 338 24.91 4.37 -22.67
CA HIS A 338 23.69 5.04 -23.14
C HIS A 338 23.14 6.08 -22.16
N ALA A 339 23.38 5.93 -20.86
CA ALA A 339 23.04 6.91 -19.84
C ALA A 339 24.06 8.07 -19.73
N GLY A 340 25.11 8.08 -20.56
CA GLY A 340 26.16 9.09 -20.52
C GLY A 340 27.12 8.93 -19.34
N LEU A 341 27.23 7.73 -18.77
CA LEU A 341 28.04 7.42 -17.59
C LEU A 341 29.45 6.88 -17.92
N THR A 342 29.70 6.53 -19.18
CA THR A 342 31.05 6.24 -19.68
C THR A 342 31.22 7.00 -20.98
N GLY A 343 31.79 8.21 -20.89
CA GLY A 343 32.10 9.01 -22.07
C GLY A 343 33.13 8.32 -22.96
N HIS A 344 32.84 8.20 -24.25
CA HIS A 344 33.89 8.06 -25.25
C HIS A 344 34.65 9.38 -25.30
N GLN A 345 35.89 9.39 -24.78
CA GLN A 345 36.93 10.25 -25.36
C GLN A 345 37.46 9.59 -26.63
#